data_AF-A0AAT9FNM0-F1
#
_entry.id   AF-A0AAT9FNM0-F1
#
_cell.length_a   1.000
_cell.length_b   1.000
_cell.length_c   1.000
_cell.angle_alpha   90.00
_cell.angle_beta   90.00
_cell.angle_gamma   90.00
#
_symmetry.space_group_name_H-M   'P 1'
#
loop_
_entity.id
_entity.type
_entity.pdbx_description
1 polymer ?
#
loop_
_entity_poly.entity_id
_entity_poly.type
_entity_poly.pdbx_seq_one_letter_code
_entity_poly.pdbx_strand_id
1 'polypeptide(L)'
;MPKASLLSFGIFAAATLSSQAVIVWTGASDSNPFNDANWDFSGSSVSNITPNGLILDDLTVSNVGFAASGNAGVGFSDFALGDGFSLTITGTSFDLTGTDGFAGSGNDANTEIINLIDSTSSIQYISQGIILNVDGTSSLTVRGGGDGINSQIADTRINLSTGGTLTMSSAAELDEQIGEGDIFVNGTQVTLGNKATLLSGTGATVTGIPEPSSTALLGLGGVALILRRRK
;
A
#
# COMPACT_ATOMS: atom_id res chain seq x y z
N MET A 1 -50.02 -13.89 -48.68
CA MET A 1 -48.67 -13.59 -49.22
C MET A 1 -47.96 -12.63 -48.26
N PRO A 2 -46.64 -12.75 -48.08
CA PRO A 2 -46.01 -12.89 -46.76
C PRO A 2 -45.53 -11.59 -46.12
N LYS A 3 -45.36 -11.69 -44.79
CA LYS A 3 -44.77 -10.73 -43.85
C LYS A 3 -43.29 -10.46 -44.19
N ALA A 4 -42.88 -9.20 -44.25
CA ALA A 4 -41.48 -8.82 -44.19
C ALA A 4 -41.13 -8.39 -42.76
N SER A 5 -40.47 -9.29 -42.02
CA SER A 5 -39.85 -8.98 -40.74
C SER A 5 -38.53 -8.25 -41.00
N LEU A 6 -38.41 -6.98 -40.61
CA LEU A 6 -37.10 -6.32 -40.50
C LEU A 6 -36.43 -6.82 -39.20
N LEU A 7 -35.39 -7.63 -39.35
CA LEU A 7 -34.41 -7.86 -38.28
C LEU A 7 -33.50 -6.64 -38.19
N SER A 8 -33.63 -5.88 -37.10
CA SER A 8 -32.65 -4.87 -36.71
C SER A 8 -31.46 -5.60 -36.07
N PHE A 9 -30.32 -5.63 -36.75
CA PHE A 9 -29.04 -6.05 -36.18
C PHE A 9 -28.56 -4.99 -35.19
N GLY A 10 -28.59 -5.30 -33.89
CA GLY A 10 -27.88 -4.52 -32.89
C GLY A 10 -26.39 -4.83 -32.99
N ILE A 11 -25.58 -3.85 -33.43
CA ILE A 11 -24.13 -3.91 -33.30
C ILE A 11 -23.82 -3.69 -31.82
N PHE A 12 -23.49 -4.76 -31.10
CA PHE A 12 -22.81 -4.65 -29.81
C PHE A 12 -21.37 -4.23 -30.10
N ALA A 13 -21.06 -2.96 -29.88
CA ALA A 13 -19.68 -2.53 -29.77
C ALA A 13 -19.10 -3.21 -28.52
N ALA A 14 -18.27 -4.24 -28.72
CA ALA A 14 -17.41 -4.74 -27.67
C ALA A 14 -16.46 -3.60 -27.31
N ALA A 15 -16.71 -2.93 -26.19
CA ALA A 15 -15.70 -2.13 -25.55
C ALA A 15 -14.58 -3.11 -25.18
N THR A 16 -13.53 -3.14 -26.00
CA THR A 16 -12.24 -3.67 -25.60
C THR A 16 -11.79 -2.78 -24.45
N LEU A 17 -12.11 -3.17 -23.22
CA LEU A 17 -11.33 -2.73 -22.08
C LEU A 17 -9.91 -3.14 -22.44
N SER A 18 -9.04 -2.17 -22.69
CA SER A 18 -7.61 -2.43 -22.67
C SER A 18 -7.35 -3.15 -21.36
N SER A 19 -6.96 -4.42 -21.42
CA SER A 19 -6.23 -5.01 -20.31
C SER A 19 -5.16 -3.98 -19.99
N GLN A 20 -5.22 -3.36 -18.81
CA GLN A 20 -4.09 -2.53 -18.41
C GLN A 20 -2.87 -3.45 -18.50
N ALA A 21 -1.85 -2.97 -19.20
CA ALA A 21 -0.55 -3.60 -19.15
C ALA A 21 -0.23 -3.80 -17.66
N VAL A 22 0.24 -4.99 -17.30
CA VAL A 22 0.54 -5.31 -15.91
C VAL A 22 1.76 -6.20 -15.91
N ILE A 23 2.76 -5.83 -15.11
CA ILE A 23 3.92 -6.66 -14.83
C ILE A 23 3.52 -7.63 -13.72
N VAL A 24 3.66 -8.93 -13.96
CA VAL A 24 3.18 -9.95 -13.01
C VAL A 24 4.36 -10.67 -12.39
N TRP A 25 4.40 -10.74 -11.07
CA TRP A 25 5.34 -11.60 -10.37
C TRP A 25 5.00 -13.08 -10.62
N THR A 26 5.98 -13.81 -11.15
CA THR A 26 5.90 -15.25 -11.41
C THR A 26 6.72 -16.06 -10.42
N GLY A 27 7.78 -15.48 -9.83
CA GLY A 27 8.72 -16.20 -8.96
C GLY A 27 9.40 -17.40 -9.65
N ALA A 28 9.56 -17.35 -10.98
CA ALA A 28 9.94 -18.51 -11.77
C ALA A 28 11.41 -18.95 -11.61
N SER A 29 12.31 -18.06 -11.18
CA SER A 29 13.74 -18.33 -11.02
C SER A 29 14.15 -18.44 -9.55
N ASP A 30 13.82 -17.42 -8.76
CA ASP A 30 14.13 -17.34 -7.32
C ASP A 30 13.16 -16.36 -6.62
N SER A 31 13.47 -15.96 -5.38
CA SER A 31 12.65 -15.02 -4.62
C SER A 31 13.01 -13.55 -4.84
N ASN A 32 14.10 -13.21 -5.54
CA ASN A 32 14.60 -11.84 -5.57
C ASN A 32 13.72 -10.92 -6.45
N PRO A 33 13.13 -9.84 -5.91
CA PRO A 33 12.34 -8.88 -6.67
C PRO A 33 13.12 -8.16 -7.79
N PHE A 34 14.44 -8.10 -7.70
CA PHE A 34 15.30 -7.47 -8.72
C PHE A 34 15.82 -8.45 -9.78
N ASN A 35 15.40 -9.72 -9.74
CA ASN A 35 15.68 -10.67 -10.81
C ASN A 35 14.53 -10.65 -11.83
N ASP A 36 14.79 -10.08 -13.01
CA ASP A 36 13.81 -9.96 -14.11
C ASP A 36 13.20 -11.30 -14.52
N ALA A 37 13.91 -12.42 -14.34
CA ALA A 37 13.39 -13.75 -14.66
C ALA A 37 12.19 -14.16 -13.78
N ASN A 38 11.92 -13.43 -12.69
CA ASN A 38 10.77 -13.63 -11.82
C ASN A 38 9.55 -12.79 -12.22
N TRP A 39 9.61 -12.03 -13.31
CA TRP A 39 8.53 -11.13 -13.74
C TRP A 39 8.10 -11.44 -15.16
N ASP A 40 6.79 -11.44 -15.40
CA ASP A 40 6.20 -11.47 -16.73
C ASP A 40 5.94 -10.03 -17.19
N PHE A 41 6.73 -9.60 -18.17
CA PHE A 41 6.63 -8.30 -18.82
C PHE A 41 5.82 -8.33 -20.11
N SER A 42 5.24 -9.46 -20.52
CA SER A 42 4.60 -9.63 -21.83
C SER A 42 3.45 -8.67 -22.11
N GLY A 43 2.81 -8.16 -21.05
CA GLY A 43 1.78 -7.12 -21.11
C GLY A 43 2.32 -5.69 -21.12
N SER A 44 3.60 -5.47 -20.85
CA SER A 44 4.20 -4.18 -20.52
C SER A 44 5.17 -3.66 -21.60
N SER A 45 5.40 -2.34 -21.62
CA SER A 45 6.54 -1.73 -22.32
C SER A 45 7.84 -1.71 -21.48
N VAL A 46 7.75 -1.98 -20.19
CA VAL A 46 8.91 -2.16 -19.30
C VAL A 46 9.54 -3.52 -19.60
N SER A 47 10.88 -3.57 -19.70
CA SER A 47 11.61 -4.80 -20.03
C SER A 47 12.38 -5.40 -18.85
N ASN A 48 12.56 -4.63 -17.79
CA ASN A 48 13.33 -5.01 -16.61
C ASN A 48 12.97 -4.14 -15.40
N ILE A 49 13.24 -4.65 -14.21
CA ILE A 49 13.21 -3.93 -12.93
C ILE A 49 14.66 -3.66 -12.54
N THR A 50 15.09 -2.43 -12.81
CA THR A 50 16.45 -1.98 -12.48
C THR A 50 16.44 -1.31 -11.10
N PRO A 51 17.37 -1.63 -10.18
CA PRO A 51 17.50 -0.88 -8.94
C PRO A 51 17.64 0.63 -9.20
N ASN A 52 16.86 1.45 -8.50
CA ASN A 52 16.76 2.91 -8.69
C ASN A 52 16.17 3.38 -10.03
N GLY A 53 15.75 2.45 -10.90
CA GLY A 53 15.05 2.77 -12.14
C GLY A 53 13.55 2.84 -11.91
N LEU A 54 12.89 3.87 -12.44
CA LEU A 54 11.44 4.00 -12.36
C LEU A 54 10.75 2.90 -13.17
N ILE A 55 9.84 2.18 -12.53
CA ILE A 55 8.98 1.21 -13.18
C ILE A 55 7.75 1.93 -13.69
N LEU A 56 7.62 2.01 -15.02
CA LEU A 56 6.56 2.75 -15.71
C LEU A 56 5.40 1.83 -16.11
N ASP A 57 4.95 0.99 -15.18
CA ASP A 57 3.76 0.16 -15.33
C ASP A 57 3.22 -0.32 -13.98
N ASP A 58 1.96 -0.75 -13.97
CA ASP A 58 1.37 -1.39 -12.79
C ASP A 58 1.98 -2.79 -12.58
N LEU A 59 2.21 -3.13 -11.31
CA LEU A 59 2.74 -4.43 -10.90
C LEU A 59 1.74 -5.17 -10.02
N THR A 60 1.70 -6.49 -10.21
CA THR A 60 0.93 -7.39 -9.35
C THR A 60 1.80 -8.52 -8.83
N VAL A 61 1.69 -8.76 -7.53
CA VAL A 61 2.33 -9.87 -6.83
C VAL A 61 1.23 -10.62 -6.13
N SER A 62 0.83 -11.78 -6.66
CA SER A 62 -0.28 -12.54 -6.10
C SER A 62 -0.04 -14.04 -6.14
N ASN A 63 -0.41 -14.72 -5.05
CA ASN A 63 -0.82 -16.14 -5.08
C ASN A 63 0.11 -17.15 -5.80
N VAL A 64 1.44 -16.99 -5.73
CA VAL A 64 2.40 -17.97 -6.33
C VAL A 64 3.07 -18.91 -5.31
N GLY A 65 2.71 -18.86 -4.03
CA GLY A 65 3.25 -19.79 -3.02
C GLY A 65 4.72 -19.56 -2.63
N PHE A 66 5.38 -18.55 -3.22
CA PHE A 66 6.72 -18.08 -2.86
C PHE A 66 6.67 -16.58 -2.56
N ALA A 67 7.35 -16.19 -1.48
CA ALA A 67 7.56 -14.79 -1.15
C ALA A 67 8.48 -14.13 -2.18
N ALA A 68 8.19 -12.88 -2.54
CA ALA A 68 9.10 -12.02 -3.27
C ALA A 68 10.05 -11.36 -2.25
N SER A 69 11.18 -11.99 -1.96
CA SER A 69 12.12 -11.56 -0.92
C SER A 69 13.56 -11.57 -1.46
N GLY A 70 14.21 -10.42 -1.44
CA GLY A 70 15.57 -10.27 -1.97
C GLY A 70 16.15 -8.88 -1.78
N ASN A 71 17.30 -8.62 -2.38
CA ASN A 71 17.94 -7.30 -2.42
C ASN A 71 18.65 -7.07 -3.75
N ALA A 72 18.90 -5.82 -4.08
CA ALA A 72 19.55 -5.35 -5.30
C ALA A 72 21.06 -5.63 -5.31
N GLY A 73 21.67 -5.83 -4.14
CA GLY A 73 23.09 -6.15 -4.01
C GLY A 73 24.07 -4.99 -4.26
N VAL A 74 23.58 -3.74 -4.36
CA VAL A 74 24.39 -2.56 -4.72
C VAL A 74 24.43 -1.46 -3.64
N GLY A 75 23.95 -1.74 -2.42
CA GLY A 75 23.87 -0.79 -1.32
C GLY A 75 22.43 -0.33 -1.06
N PHE A 76 22.23 0.92 -0.64
CA PHE A 76 20.88 1.50 -0.59
C PHE A 76 20.33 1.56 -2.02
N SER A 77 19.18 0.93 -2.22
CA SER A 77 18.56 0.86 -3.54
C SER A 77 17.04 0.93 -3.45
N ASP A 78 16.46 1.59 -4.44
CA ASP A 78 15.02 1.73 -4.57
C ASP A 78 14.44 0.65 -5.48
N PHE A 79 13.34 0.05 -5.02
CA PHE A 79 12.30 -0.47 -5.89
C PHE A 79 11.35 0.69 -6.21
N ALA A 80 11.58 1.35 -7.35
CA ALA A 80 10.99 2.66 -7.63
C ALA A 80 9.80 2.58 -8.59
N LEU A 81 8.65 3.11 -8.20
CA LEU A 81 7.49 3.29 -9.08
C LEU A 81 7.58 4.64 -9.81
N GLY A 82 7.14 4.67 -11.07
CA GLY A 82 6.90 5.93 -11.77
C GLY A 82 5.55 6.55 -11.45
N ASP A 83 5.41 7.83 -11.78
CA ASP A 83 4.19 8.62 -11.56
C ASP A 83 2.91 7.91 -12.04
N GLY A 84 1.93 7.80 -11.15
CA GLY A 84 0.62 7.23 -11.44
C GLY A 84 0.56 5.70 -11.56
N PHE A 85 1.66 4.99 -11.30
CA PHE A 85 1.69 3.52 -11.30
C PHE A 85 1.61 2.93 -9.89
N SER A 86 1.25 1.65 -9.82
CA SER A 86 1.02 0.98 -8.55
C SER A 86 1.66 -0.40 -8.45
N LEU A 87 1.93 -0.83 -7.22
CA LEU A 87 2.28 -2.21 -6.89
C LEU A 87 1.19 -2.78 -5.97
N THR A 88 0.51 -3.84 -6.41
CA THR A 88 -0.47 -4.54 -5.58
C THR A 88 0.05 -5.92 -5.18
N ILE A 89 0.17 -6.14 -3.87
CA ILE A 89 0.65 -7.39 -3.27
C ILE A 89 -0.54 -8.07 -2.57
N THR A 90 -0.79 -9.34 -2.89
CA THR A 90 -1.95 -10.08 -2.38
C THR A 90 -1.59 -11.49 -1.92
N GLY A 91 -1.92 -11.81 -0.67
CA GLY A 91 -1.78 -13.16 -0.10
C GLY A 91 -0.34 -13.65 0.04
N THR A 92 0.66 -12.77 0.06
CA THR A 92 2.08 -13.17 0.11
C THR A 92 2.97 -12.11 0.77
N SER A 93 4.26 -12.42 0.93
CA SER A 93 5.26 -11.48 1.42
C SER A 93 6.02 -10.83 0.25
N PHE A 94 6.24 -9.52 0.34
CA PHE A 94 7.14 -8.77 -0.54
C PHE A 94 8.16 -8.02 0.31
N ASP A 95 9.37 -8.56 0.42
CA ASP A 95 10.42 -8.04 1.29
C ASP A 95 11.61 -7.55 0.48
N LEU A 96 11.94 -6.28 0.68
CA LEU A 96 13.19 -5.69 0.24
C LEU A 96 14.17 -5.78 1.40
N THR A 97 15.05 -6.78 1.33
CA THR A 97 16.02 -7.11 2.39
C THR A 97 17.26 -6.23 2.30
N GLY A 98 18.17 -6.36 3.28
CA GLY A 98 19.35 -5.50 3.34
C GLY A 98 18.97 -4.04 3.55
N THR A 99 19.50 -3.15 2.71
CA THR A 99 19.33 -1.70 2.78
C THR A 99 18.33 -1.16 1.76
N ASP A 100 17.54 -2.01 1.12
CA ASP A 100 16.64 -1.58 0.04
C ASP A 100 15.28 -1.11 0.55
N GLY A 101 14.66 -0.20 -0.20
CA GLY A 101 13.40 0.44 0.14
C GLY A 101 12.50 0.66 -1.07
N PHE A 102 11.31 1.18 -0.80
CA PHE A 102 10.41 1.65 -1.84
C PHE A 102 10.63 3.13 -2.12
N ALA A 103 10.47 3.53 -3.38
CA ALA A 103 10.47 4.93 -3.78
C ALA A 103 9.42 5.22 -4.85
N GLY A 104 8.95 6.45 -4.90
CA GLY A 104 8.24 7.00 -6.07
C GLY A 104 9.20 7.82 -6.94
N SER A 105 8.64 8.55 -7.88
CA SER A 105 9.40 9.39 -8.82
C SER A 105 9.90 10.69 -8.18
N GLY A 106 9.25 11.13 -7.10
CA GLY A 106 9.48 12.43 -6.46
C GLY A 106 8.90 13.64 -7.21
N ASN A 107 8.17 13.46 -8.33
CA ASN A 107 7.62 14.57 -9.11
C ASN A 107 6.26 15.05 -8.60
N ASP A 108 5.33 14.13 -8.32
CA ASP A 108 3.99 14.41 -7.82
C ASP A 108 3.68 13.55 -6.59
N ALA A 109 3.58 14.18 -5.42
CA ALA A 109 3.32 13.46 -4.18
C ALA A 109 2.00 12.69 -4.24
N ASN A 110 2.00 11.44 -3.77
CA ASN A 110 0.83 10.59 -3.58
C ASN A 110 0.17 10.04 -4.86
N THR A 111 0.89 9.93 -5.98
CA THR A 111 0.35 9.31 -7.20
C THR A 111 0.72 7.83 -7.31
N GLU A 112 1.84 7.45 -6.69
CA GLU A 112 2.37 6.10 -6.68
C GLU A 112 1.87 5.35 -5.46
N ILE A 113 1.30 4.18 -5.69
CA ILE A 113 0.55 3.46 -4.66
C ILE A 113 1.09 2.04 -4.50
N ILE A 114 1.36 1.66 -3.26
CA ILE A 114 1.65 0.28 -2.88
C ILE A 114 0.49 -0.23 -2.02
N ASN A 115 -0.09 -1.37 -2.38
CA ASN A 115 -1.18 -1.98 -1.62
C ASN A 115 -0.74 -3.34 -1.07
N LEU A 116 -0.78 -3.48 0.26
CA LEU A 116 -0.69 -4.78 0.93
C LEU A 116 -2.09 -5.27 1.25
N ILE A 117 -2.46 -6.40 0.65
CA ILE A 117 -3.76 -7.06 0.83
C ILE A 117 -3.51 -8.48 1.33
N ASP A 118 -3.89 -8.80 2.56
CA ASP A 118 -3.55 -10.08 3.20
C ASP A 118 -2.06 -10.47 3.04
N SER A 119 -1.19 -9.48 3.23
CA SER A 119 0.22 -9.55 2.82
C SER A 119 1.16 -8.97 3.86
N THR A 120 2.45 -9.29 3.75
CA THR A 120 3.48 -8.67 4.59
C THR A 120 4.55 -7.99 3.74
N SER A 121 5.16 -6.94 4.28
CA SER A 121 6.35 -6.35 3.69
C SER A 121 7.33 -5.92 4.76
N SER A 122 8.61 -6.19 4.53
CA SER A 122 9.73 -5.70 5.34
C SER A 122 10.70 -4.92 4.43
N ILE A 123 10.93 -3.65 4.75
CA ILE A 123 11.76 -2.74 3.96
C ILE A 123 12.71 -1.94 4.85
N GLN A 124 13.80 -1.41 4.28
CA GLN A 124 14.69 -0.51 5.01
C GLN A 124 14.04 0.88 5.15
N TYR A 125 13.47 1.40 4.07
CA TYR A 125 12.83 2.71 4.04
C TYR A 125 11.73 2.77 2.98
N ILE A 126 10.95 3.83 3.02
CA ILE A 126 10.02 4.24 1.96
C ILE A 126 10.17 5.73 1.72
N SER A 127 10.14 6.19 0.47
CA SER A 127 10.43 7.59 0.14
C SER A 127 9.73 8.10 -1.12
N GLN A 128 9.90 9.40 -1.39
CA GLN A 128 9.65 10.02 -2.69
C GLN A 128 8.21 9.90 -3.19
N GLY A 129 7.22 10.12 -2.31
CA GLY A 129 5.84 10.35 -2.75
C GLY A 129 4.91 9.14 -2.71
N ILE A 130 5.37 8.00 -2.18
CA ILE A 130 4.58 6.77 -2.14
C ILE A 130 3.47 6.85 -1.09
N ILE A 131 2.25 6.43 -1.47
CA ILE A 131 1.25 5.96 -0.51
C ILE A 131 1.36 4.44 -0.38
N LEU A 132 1.65 3.94 0.83
CA LEU A 132 1.57 2.52 1.13
C LEU A 132 0.35 2.22 1.99
N ASN A 133 -0.63 1.55 1.41
CA ASN A 133 -1.84 1.09 2.08
C ASN A 133 -1.61 -0.30 2.69
N VAL A 134 -1.91 -0.45 3.97
CA VAL A 134 -1.83 -1.72 4.71
C VAL A 134 -3.25 -2.11 5.11
N ASP A 135 -3.79 -3.17 4.53
CA ASP A 135 -5.14 -3.62 4.87
C ASP A 135 -5.22 -4.25 6.28
N GLY A 136 -6.44 -4.60 6.70
CA GLY A 136 -6.71 -5.10 8.04
C GLY A 136 -6.09 -6.45 8.40
N THR A 137 -5.57 -7.19 7.42
CA THR A 137 -4.89 -8.47 7.62
C THR A 137 -3.40 -8.41 7.27
N SER A 138 -2.92 -7.25 6.84
CA SER A 138 -1.54 -7.03 6.42
C SER A 138 -0.65 -6.43 7.50
N SER A 139 0.66 -6.56 7.31
CA SER A 139 1.66 -5.89 8.14
C SER A 139 2.83 -5.33 7.35
N LEU A 140 3.28 -4.14 7.74
CA LEU A 140 4.47 -3.48 7.23
C LEU A 140 5.51 -3.38 8.35
N THR A 141 6.77 -3.69 8.03
CA THR A 141 7.93 -3.41 8.87
C THR A 141 8.88 -2.46 8.15
N VAL A 142 9.14 -1.30 8.75
CA VAL A 142 10.16 -0.36 8.32
C VAL A 142 11.35 -0.49 9.28
N ARG A 143 12.47 -1.00 8.76
CA ARG A 143 13.65 -1.37 9.56
C ARG A 143 14.62 -0.20 9.78
N GLY A 144 14.54 0.84 8.95
CA GLY A 144 15.36 2.04 9.07
C GLY A 144 15.05 2.84 10.32
N GLY A 145 16.08 3.52 10.84
CA GLY A 145 15.93 4.57 11.84
C GLY A 145 16.29 5.93 11.25
N GLY A 146 15.93 7.00 11.97
CA GLY A 146 16.00 8.37 11.48
C GLY A 146 14.76 8.68 10.64
N ASP A 147 14.89 8.51 9.31
CA ASP A 147 13.84 8.83 8.35
C ASP A 147 13.42 7.53 7.63
N GLY A 148 12.94 6.53 8.37
CA GLY A 148 12.46 5.27 7.78
C GLY A 148 11.29 5.47 6.80
N ILE A 149 10.45 6.48 7.07
CA ILE A 149 9.49 7.02 6.10
C ILE A 149 10.00 8.43 5.76
N ASN A 150 10.40 8.64 4.51
CA ASN A 150 11.09 9.85 4.12
C ASN A 150 10.22 10.70 3.18
N SER A 151 9.78 11.85 3.69
CA SER A 151 8.91 12.82 3.00
C SER A 151 9.67 14.07 2.52
N GLN A 152 10.98 13.99 2.24
CA GLN A 152 11.81 15.16 1.94
C GLN A 152 11.54 15.80 0.57
N ILE A 153 11.41 15.00 -0.49
CA ILE A 153 11.17 15.49 -1.86
C ILE A 153 9.67 15.59 -2.14
N ALA A 154 8.91 14.59 -1.72
CA ALA A 154 7.48 14.47 -1.87
C ALA A 154 6.90 13.70 -0.69
N ASP A 155 5.68 14.06 -0.26
CA ASP A 155 5.00 13.43 0.88
C ASP A 155 4.87 11.91 0.69
N THR A 156 5.48 11.15 1.59
CA THR A 156 5.36 9.70 1.66
C THR A 156 4.43 9.35 2.82
N ARG A 157 3.50 8.42 2.64
CA ARG A 157 2.48 8.11 3.65
C ARG A 157 2.27 6.62 3.84
N ILE A 158 2.13 6.22 5.09
CA ILE A 158 1.61 4.91 5.47
C ILE A 158 0.16 5.06 5.88
N ASN A 159 -0.74 4.38 5.19
CA ASN A 159 -2.16 4.38 5.51
C ASN A 159 -2.60 2.99 6.00
N LEU A 160 -2.87 2.89 7.29
CA LEU A 160 -3.36 1.67 7.92
C LEU A 160 -4.88 1.61 7.81
N SER A 161 -5.40 0.51 7.29
CA SER A 161 -6.78 0.13 7.55
C SER A 161 -6.92 -0.32 9.01
N THR A 162 -8.15 -0.38 9.51
CA THR A 162 -8.42 -1.05 10.78
C THR A 162 -7.92 -2.50 10.75
N GLY A 163 -7.08 -2.87 11.72
CA GLY A 163 -6.39 -4.17 11.81
C GLY A 163 -4.99 -4.18 11.18
N GLY A 164 -4.69 -3.25 10.29
CA GLY A 164 -3.39 -3.14 9.63
C GLY A 164 -2.31 -2.75 10.62
N THR A 165 -1.14 -3.36 10.49
CA THR A 165 -0.04 -3.21 11.46
C THR A 165 1.19 -2.56 10.84
N LEU A 166 1.76 -1.58 11.55
CA LEU A 166 3.05 -0.97 11.25
C LEU A 166 4.03 -1.29 12.37
N THR A 167 5.23 -1.75 12.01
CA THR A 167 6.37 -1.90 12.92
C THR A 167 7.52 -1.02 12.45
N MET A 168 8.02 -0.16 13.31
CA MET A 168 9.21 0.66 13.07
C MET A 168 10.43 0.03 13.75
N SER A 169 11.62 0.61 13.51
CA SER A 169 12.87 0.17 14.15
C SER A 169 12.90 0.39 15.67
N SER A 170 12.17 1.38 16.16
CA SER A 170 12.02 1.65 17.59
C SER A 170 10.71 2.38 17.92
N ALA A 171 10.36 2.47 19.21
CA ALA A 171 9.22 3.27 19.65
C ALA A 171 9.44 4.78 19.44
N ALA A 172 10.69 5.23 19.58
CA ALA A 172 11.05 6.63 19.37
C ALA A 172 10.90 7.02 17.90
N GLU A 173 11.36 6.15 16.99
CA GLU A 173 11.16 6.30 15.55
C GLU A 173 9.68 6.41 15.20
N LEU A 174 8.84 5.52 15.76
CA LEU A 174 7.40 5.58 15.52
C LEU A 174 6.78 6.90 16.00
N ASP A 175 7.19 7.42 17.15
CA ASP A 175 6.70 8.70 17.67
C ASP A 175 7.18 9.89 16.84
N GLU A 176 8.41 9.84 16.31
CA GLU A 176 8.97 10.81 15.38
C GLU A 176 8.14 10.88 14.09
N GLN A 177 7.91 9.74 13.44
CA GLN A 177 7.12 9.65 12.21
C GLN A 177 5.64 10.06 12.40
N ILE A 178 5.06 9.84 13.59
CA ILE A 178 3.74 10.41 13.95
C ILE A 178 3.81 11.94 14.08
N GLY A 179 4.92 12.47 14.60
CA GLY A 179 5.14 13.91 14.74
C GLY A 179 5.35 14.62 13.41
N GLU A 180 5.95 13.94 12.43
CA GLU A 180 6.17 14.39 11.05
C GLU A 180 4.89 14.30 10.21
N GLY A 181 3.99 13.40 10.58
CA GLY A 181 2.64 13.32 10.03
C GLY A 181 2.50 12.32 8.88
N ASP A 182 3.38 11.33 8.79
CA ASP A 182 3.44 10.36 7.70
C ASP A 182 2.51 9.16 7.90
N ILE A 183 1.92 9.01 9.09
CA ILE A 183 1.08 7.85 9.45
C ILE A 183 -0.40 8.24 9.48
N PHE A 184 -1.23 7.45 8.81
CA PHE A 184 -2.66 7.62 8.69
C PHE A 184 -3.38 6.32 9.09
N VAL A 185 -4.62 6.46 9.59
CA VAL A 185 -5.55 5.35 9.80
C VAL A 185 -6.84 5.67 9.07
N ASN A 186 -7.23 4.83 8.11
CA ASN A 186 -8.41 5.03 7.24
C ASN A 186 -8.45 6.45 6.61
N GLY A 187 -7.30 7.00 6.22
CA GLY A 187 -7.19 8.34 5.66
C GLY A 187 -7.16 9.49 6.69
N THR A 188 -7.32 9.22 7.98
CA THR A 188 -7.16 10.23 9.05
C THR A 188 -5.72 10.25 9.55
N GLN A 189 -5.07 11.41 9.50
CA GLN A 189 -3.70 11.57 9.99
C GLN A 189 -3.62 11.26 11.49
N VAL A 190 -2.64 10.44 11.86
CA VAL A 190 -2.27 10.20 13.25
C VAL A 190 -1.39 11.34 13.72
N THR A 191 -1.74 11.90 14.88
CA THR A 191 -1.00 12.93 15.59
C THR A 191 -0.79 12.48 17.02
N LEU A 192 0.12 13.12 17.75
CA LEU A 192 0.30 12.85 19.18
C LEU A 192 -1.01 13.03 19.99
N GLY A 193 -1.91 13.90 19.54
CA GLY A 193 -3.18 14.18 20.22
C GLY A 193 -4.27 13.14 20.00
N ASN A 194 -4.26 12.42 18.87
CA ASN A 194 -5.27 11.40 18.53
C ASN A 194 -4.71 9.97 18.48
N LYS A 195 -3.40 9.76 18.67
CA LYS A 195 -2.71 8.46 18.62
C LYS A 195 -3.46 7.37 19.36
N ALA A 196 -3.83 7.59 20.63
CA ALA A 196 -4.51 6.60 21.46
C ALA A 196 -5.94 6.25 21.00
N THR A 197 -6.53 7.04 20.09
CA THR A 197 -7.87 6.81 19.53
C THR A 197 -7.84 6.14 18.16
N LEU A 198 -6.70 6.18 17.47
CA LEU A 198 -6.53 5.64 16.11
C LEU A 198 -5.60 4.43 16.07
N LEU A 199 -4.71 4.29 17.05
CA LEU A 199 -3.74 3.20 17.15
C LEU A 199 -3.85 2.46 18.49
N SER A 200 -3.63 1.16 18.43
CA SER A 200 -3.34 0.31 19.60
C SER A 200 -1.95 -0.32 19.46
N GLY A 201 -1.40 -0.86 20.54
CA GLY A 201 -0.06 -1.46 20.54
C GLY A 201 0.89 -0.78 21.54
N THR A 202 2.10 -1.31 21.62
CA THR A 202 3.15 -0.82 22.53
C THR A 202 4.51 -0.99 21.88
N GLY A 203 5.45 -0.10 22.21
CA GLY A 203 6.79 -0.16 21.64
C GLY A 203 6.80 0.34 20.20
N ALA A 204 7.51 -0.38 19.32
CA ALA A 204 7.69 0.01 17.92
C ALA A 204 6.56 -0.48 16.99
N THR A 205 5.59 -1.24 17.51
CA THR A 205 4.51 -1.84 16.73
C THR A 205 3.17 -1.26 17.12
N VAL A 206 2.40 -0.84 16.11
CA VAL A 206 1.05 -0.33 16.26
C VAL A 206 0.10 -0.93 15.24
N THR A 207 -1.18 -1.00 15.63
CA THR A 207 -2.26 -1.51 14.81
C THR A 207 -3.37 -0.46 14.71
N GLY A 208 -3.85 -0.20 13.50
CA GLY A 208 -4.98 0.69 13.24
C GLY A 208 -6.25 0.17 13.94
N ILE A 209 -6.90 1.01 14.73
CA ILE A 209 -8.20 0.69 15.36
C ILE A 209 -9.33 1.49 14.70
N PRO A 210 -10.58 1.02 14.77
CA PRO A 210 -11.70 1.76 14.21
C PRO A 210 -11.81 3.13 14.87
N GLU A 211 -12.12 4.16 14.08
CA GLU A 211 -12.49 5.45 14.65
C GLU A 211 -13.73 5.29 15.54
N PRO A 212 -13.78 5.94 16.72
CA PRO A 212 -14.98 5.93 17.54
C PRO A 212 -16.13 6.59 16.78
N SER A 213 -17.03 5.77 16.22
CA SER A 213 -18.16 6.28 15.44
C SER A 213 -19.02 7.25 16.26
N SER A 214 -19.30 8.43 15.69
CA SER A 214 -20.17 9.43 16.32
C SER A 214 -21.58 8.88 16.58
N THR A 215 -22.01 7.85 15.84
CA THR A 215 -23.28 7.14 16.04
C THR A 215 -23.33 6.37 17.36
N ALA A 216 -22.22 5.75 17.79
CA ALA A 216 -22.14 5.12 19.10
C ALA A 216 -22.25 6.17 20.23
N LEU A 217 -21.64 7.35 20.05
CA LEU A 217 -21.72 8.45 21.00
C LEU A 217 -23.11 9.10 21.05
N LEU A 218 -23.78 9.24 19.90
CA LEU A 218 -25.17 9.69 19.81
C LEU A 218 -26.15 8.66 20.40
N GLY A 219 -25.88 7.37 20.25
CA GLY A 219 -26.66 6.29 20.88
C GLY A 219 -26.61 6.38 22.41
N LEU A 220 -25.42 6.56 22.98
CA LEU A 220 -25.25 6.74 24.43
C LEU A 220 -25.85 8.07 24.93
N GLY A 221 -25.66 9.15 24.19
CA GLY A 221 -26.29 10.46 24.49
C GLY A 221 -27.82 10.40 24.45
N GLY A 222 -28.39 9.68 23.48
CA GLY A 222 -29.83 9.44 23.35
C GLY A 222 -30.38 8.62 24.52
N VAL A 223 -29.69 7.55 24.92
CA VAL A 223 -30.07 6.74 26.10
C VAL A 223 -29.99 7.56 27.38
N ALA A 224 -28.95 8.37 27.57
CA ALA A 224 -28.83 9.26 28.72
C ALA A 224 -29.96 10.31 28.79
N LEU A 225 -30.36 10.87 27.65
CA LEU A 225 -31.50 11.79 27.53
C LEU A 225 -32.84 11.12 27.85
N ILE A 226 -33.04 9.88 27.37
CA ILE A 226 -34.26 9.10 27.67
C ILE A 226 -34.34 8.76 29.16
N LEU A 227 -33.22 8.39 29.79
CA LEU A 227 -33.15 8.09 31.23
C LEU A 227 -33.36 9.34 32.10
N ARG A 228 -32.93 10.53 31.64
CA ARG A 228 -33.18 11.80 32.34
C ARG A 228 -34.65 12.21 32.32
N ARG A 229 -35.41 11.83 31.28
CA ARG A 229 -36.86 12.13 31.16
C ARG A 229 -37.77 11.28 32.05
N ARG A 230 -37.23 10.23 32.68
CA ARG A 230 -37.98 9.29 33.53
C ARG A 230 -37.84 9.56 35.03
N LYS A 231 -37.25 10.69 35.42
CA LYS A 231 -37.30 11.23 36.79
C LYS A 231 -38.22 12.45 36.80
#